data_AF-A0ABD5VPC4-F1
#
_entry.id   AF-A0ABD5VPC4-F1
#
_cell.length_a   1.000
_cell.length_b   1.000
_cell.length_c   1.000
_cell.angle_alpha   90.00
_cell.angle_beta   90.00
_cell.angle_gamma   90.00
#
_symmetry.space_group_name_H-M   'P 1'
#
loop_
_entity.id
_entity.type
_entity.pdbx_description
1 polymer ?
#
loop_
_entity_poly.entity_id
_entity_poly.type
_entity_poly.pdbx_seq_one_letter_code
_entity_poly.pdbx_strand_id
1 'polypeptide(L)'
;MCGAAATTAAAGTVTGSDGRYDRVVDIVEAGADPTGEEPIDDVFASVKGDDTLVEFPSGRFKINQISLYGLTNFGMRGLDDDVVLVADENHGEEYWIAGSSTRNVLFENFTLDHTVDGVSPSVEFGTYDGLVVKDVVKEGSQDGDQTAFGFRTYESGSSALVENLELTDGSIPDGPVAVYVDGEGTAKFRNCRVAGYGNNGLYGSWATGAVQIEGGLYKNNDRSQIRLGGAGSYVDDAAVVVDDPDGAEPNVGIRVSNGVGPVTVTNTDVSMTKGRGSGAIVAADNGGTLVVEDSRIHIGSDFTTNGSGGTRTAPGIFLDTPPGSATTTEIASTSITGGENYYPAVLSYRSDVTVRDSCIQWSGPDGIWFDGSSNDVSNTNITVSGDEVVGEADVSGVTTGDSCPRPSFGGDDGSDDGEASLANAPIPGNASELTYPVMGTDSENPTLTVYGNFVYPNTREFALGNLPEIHDAYVASGDLNVEFRCIAYDDDHRLNTVPGEVRLAQLALGVWDQNDWDEYWSFFEYCFEQQGDFEWHTYEEAVNVLERNDVRNSAWIPALAGVGEWEDELRDTRIAATDAGLEYVPQIEFRGDLASATWDTQKLLDWIGRRL
;
A
#
# COMPACT_ATOMS: atom_id res chain seq x y z
N MET A 1 -34.58 -14.65 60.15
CA MET A 1 -34.01 -15.91 59.62
C MET A 1 -33.15 -15.53 58.44
N CYS A 2 -31.82 -15.56 58.61
CA CYS A 2 -30.86 -15.35 57.54
C CYS A 2 -30.76 -16.64 56.72
N GLY A 3 -30.95 -16.55 55.41
CA GLY A 3 -30.56 -17.59 54.46
C GLY A 3 -29.35 -17.09 53.69
N ALA A 4 -28.16 -17.57 54.02
CA ALA A 4 -26.98 -17.41 53.21
C ALA A 4 -27.07 -18.42 52.06
N ALA A 5 -27.21 -17.94 50.83
CA ALA A 5 -26.97 -18.74 49.64
C ALA A 5 -25.45 -18.74 49.41
N ALA A 6 -24.84 -19.91 49.60
CA ALA A 6 -23.44 -20.13 49.24
C ALA A 6 -23.36 -20.31 47.72
N THR A 7 -22.91 -19.27 47.02
CA THR A 7 -22.43 -19.39 45.63
C THR A 7 -21.15 -20.21 45.65
N THR A 8 -21.21 -21.37 45.03
CA THR A 8 -20.06 -22.24 44.81
C THR A 8 -19.30 -21.68 43.63
N ALA A 9 -18.15 -21.06 43.87
CA ALA A 9 -17.20 -20.71 42.81
C ALA A 9 -16.70 -22.02 42.20
N ALA A 10 -17.02 -22.27 40.93
CA ALA A 10 -16.39 -23.32 40.16
C ALA A 10 -14.93 -22.91 39.96
N ALA A 11 -14.01 -23.67 40.56
CA ALA A 11 -12.60 -23.55 40.24
C ALA A 11 -12.43 -23.99 38.77
N GLY A 12 -12.02 -23.07 37.90
CA GLY A 12 -11.69 -23.37 36.51
C GLY A 12 -10.71 -24.54 36.44
N THR A 13 -11.01 -25.49 35.58
CA THR A 13 -10.22 -26.71 35.40
C THR A 13 -8.84 -26.34 34.84
N VAL A 14 -7.77 -26.84 35.46
CA VAL A 14 -6.38 -26.63 35.01
C VAL A 14 -6.09 -27.63 33.89
N THR A 15 -5.91 -27.15 32.66
CA THR A 15 -5.56 -27.96 31.49
C THR A 15 -4.05 -27.89 31.23
N GLY A 16 -3.27 -28.56 32.07
CA GLY A 16 -1.83 -28.76 31.83
C GLY A 16 -0.92 -27.55 32.11
N SER A 17 0.38 -27.73 31.88
CA SER A 17 1.40 -26.69 31.98
C SER A 17 2.03 -26.48 30.60
N ASP A 18 1.86 -25.29 30.02
CA ASP A 18 2.84 -24.75 29.09
C ASP A 18 4.11 -24.50 29.94
N GLY A 19 5.30 -24.94 29.53
CA GLY A 19 6.51 -24.85 30.35
C GLY A 19 6.89 -23.43 30.81
N ARG A 20 6.14 -22.41 30.36
CA ARG A 20 6.24 -21.00 30.70
C ARG A 20 5.18 -20.48 31.70
N TYR A 21 4.06 -21.19 31.90
CA TYR A 21 2.93 -20.74 32.74
C TYR A 21 2.53 -21.81 33.77
N ASP A 22 2.22 -21.38 34.99
CA ASP A 22 1.76 -22.28 36.07
C ASP A 22 0.30 -22.71 35.89
N ARG A 23 -0.49 -21.87 35.21
CA ARG A 23 -1.91 -22.09 34.95
C ARG A 23 -2.22 -21.89 33.47
N VAL A 24 -2.84 -22.89 32.85
CA VAL A 24 -3.44 -22.78 31.52
C VAL A 24 -4.95 -22.97 31.64
N VAL A 25 -5.72 -22.10 30.99
CA VAL A 25 -7.19 -22.06 31.06
C VAL A 25 -7.76 -21.96 29.65
N ASP A 26 -8.58 -22.94 29.25
CA ASP A 26 -9.47 -22.79 28.10
C ASP A 26 -10.66 -21.89 28.52
N ILE A 27 -10.86 -20.79 27.78
CA ILE A 27 -11.86 -19.78 28.13
C ILE A 27 -13.30 -20.29 28.00
N VAL A 28 -13.57 -21.21 27.08
CA VAL A 28 -14.89 -21.82 26.85
C VAL A 28 -15.18 -22.86 27.92
N GLU A 29 -14.19 -23.68 28.31
CA GLU A 29 -14.33 -24.58 29.47
C GLU A 29 -14.57 -23.80 30.77
N ALA A 30 -14.03 -22.57 30.87
CA ALA A 30 -14.30 -21.66 31.98
C ALA A 30 -15.69 -21.00 31.92
N GLY A 31 -16.43 -21.16 30.82
CA GLY A 31 -17.82 -20.74 30.67
C GLY A 31 -18.03 -19.51 29.78
N ALA A 32 -17.05 -19.08 29.01
CA ALA A 32 -17.22 -17.98 28.05
C ALA A 32 -18.07 -18.43 26.85
N ASP A 33 -18.82 -17.49 26.29
CA ASP A 33 -19.61 -17.70 25.07
C ASP A 33 -18.71 -17.55 23.82
N PRO A 34 -18.55 -18.61 23.00
CA PRO A 34 -17.80 -18.56 21.74
C PRO A 34 -18.66 -18.15 20.53
N THR A 35 -19.93 -17.79 20.73
CA THR A 35 -20.84 -17.41 19.63
C THR A 35 -20.87 -15.91 19.35
N GLY A 36 -20.46 -15.09 20.33
CA GLY A 36 -20.48 -13.63 20.27
C GLY A 36 -21.84 -13.01 20.68
N GLU A 37 -22.75 -13.82 21.23
CA GLU A 37 -24.05 -13.36 21.73
C GLU A 37 -23.90 -12.66 23.09
N GLU A 38 -23.07 -13.20 23.98
CA GLU A 38 -22.81 -12.66 25.32
C GLU A 38 -21.33 -12.21 25.50
N PRO A 39 -21.09 -11.10 26.21
CA PRO A 39 -19.73 -10.62 26.48
C PRO A 39 -18.98 -11.54 27.43
N ILE A 40 -17.69 -11.77 27.16
CA ILE A 40 -16.85 -12.69 27.95
C ILE A 40 -16.22 -12.04 29.20
N ASP A 41 -16.42 -10.74 29.40
CA ASP A 41 -15.75 -9.92 30.41
C ASP A 41 -15.73 -10.52 31.82
N ASP A 42 -16.87 -11.00 32.31
CA ASP A 42 -17.00 -11.57 33.65
C ASP A 42 -16.23 -12.89 33.79
N VAL A 43 -16.27 -13.73 32.75
CA VAL A 43 -15.53 -14.99 32.70
C VAL A 43 -14.03 -14.70 32.65
N PHE A 44 -13.61 -13.80 31.77
CA PHE A 44 -12.22 -13.38 31.63
C PHE A 44 -11.67 -12.80 32.95
N ALA A 45 -12.44 -11.93 33.62
CA ALA A 45 -12.08 -11.35 34.91
C ALA A 45 -11.90 -12.42 36.01
N SER A 46 -12.62 -13.53 35.94
CA SER A 46 -12.52 -14.63 36.90
C SER A 46 -11.31 -15.54 36.68
N VAL A 47 -10.77 -15.59 35.46
CA VAL A 47 -9.67 -16.49 35.10
C VAL A 47 -8.32 -15.80 35.02
N LYS A 48 -8.28 -14.51 34.66
CA LYS A 48 -7.03 -13.75 34.53
C LYS A 48 -6.27 -13.66 35.85
N GLY A 49 -4.95 -13.69 35.77
CA GLY A 49 -4.06 -13.61 36.93
C GLY A 49 -2.61 -13.77 36.51
N ASP A 50 -1.70 -13.59 37.45
CA ASP A 50 -0.28 -13.84 37.20
C ASP A 50 -0.03 -15.32 36.84
N ASP A 51 1.07 -15.57 36.11
CA ASP A 51 1.51 -16.91 35.71
C ASP A 51 0.40 -17.74 35.01
N THR A 52 -0.45 -17.07 34.24
CA THR A 52 -1.64 -17.66 33.60
C THR A 52 -1.65 -17.44 32.09
N LEU A 53 -1.88 -18.51 31.33
CA LEU A 53 -2.22 -18.48 29.91
C LEU A 53 -3.72 -18.76 29.74
N VAL A 54 -4.43 -17.86 29.07
CA VAL A 54 -5.82 -18.05 28.66
C VAL A 54 -5.84 -18.41 27.17
N GLU A 55 -6.32 -19.61 26.86
CA GLU A 55 -6.43 -20.14 25.51
C GLU A 55 -7.85 -19.99 24.98
N PHE A 56 -7.94 -19.56 23.74
CA PHE A 56 -9.18 -19.31 23.02
C PHE A 56 -9.27 -20.33 21.88
N PRO A 57 -10.18 -21.32 21.94
CA PRO A 57 -10.48 -22.16 20.78
C PRO A 57 -11.20 -21.34 19.70
N SER A 58 -11.29 -21.90 18.49
CA SER A 58 -12.10 -21.33 17.39
C SER A 58 -13.46 -20.81 17.88
N GLY A 59 -13.80 -19.56 17.53
CA GLY A 59 -15.02 -18.92 18.00
C GLY A 59 -15.01 -17.39 17.87
N ARG A 60 -16.15 -16.78 18.16
CA ARG A 60 -16.35 -15.33 18.19
C ARG A 60 -16.62 -14.91 19.63
N PHE A 61 -15.78 -14.06 20.18
CA PHE A 61 -15.82 -13.68 21.59
C PHE A 61 -16.10 -12.19 21.70
N LYS A 62 -17.34 -11.84 22.07
CA LYS A 62 -17.71 -10.44 22.31
C LYS A 62 -16.99 -9.93 23.56
N ILE A 63 -16.39 -8.74 23.47
CA ILE A 63 -15.71 -8.08 24.58
C ILE A 63 -16.25 -6.67 24.72
N ASN A 64 -16.62 -6.26 25.93
CA ASN A 64 -16.88 -4.85 26.22
C ASN A 64 -15.58 -4.14 26.62
N GLN A 65 -14.82 -4.71 27.56
CA GLN A 65 -13.53 -4.19 28.01
C GLN A 65 -12.69 -5.24 28.75
N ILE A 66 -11.47 -5.47 28.26
CA ILE A 66 -10.45 -6.28 28.95
C ILE A 66 -9.34 -5.39 29.51
N SER A 67 -9.11 -5.50 30.82
CA SER A 67 -7.97 -4.89 31.50
C SER A 67 -6.95 -5.92 31.97
N LEU A 68 -5.73 -5.79 31.46
CA LEU A 68 -4.54 -6.56 31.82
C LEU A 68 -3.67 -5.86 32.89
N TYR A 69 -4.20 -4.82 33.54
CA TYR A 69 -3.45 -3.98 34.47
C TYR A 69 -2.72 -4.80 35.55
N GLY A 70 -1.41 -4.54 35.69
CA GLY A 70 -0.56 -5.09 36.74
C GLY A 70 -0.22 -6.57 36.62
N LEU A 71 -0.62 -7.25 35.55
CA LEU A 71 -0.36 -8.67 35.36
C LEU A 71 1.11 -8.96 35.05
N THR A 72 1.62 -10.04 35.61
CA THR A 72 2.97 -10.57 35.36
C THR A 72 2.90 -11.99 34.82
N ASN A 73 3.66 -12.27 33.75
CA ASN A 73 3.70 -13.58 33.09
C ASN A 73 2.29 -14.07 32.70
N PHE A 74 1.59 -13.25 31.93
CA PHE A 74 0.22 -13.51 31.50
C PHE A 74 0.15 -13.68 29.99
N GLY A 75 -0.75 -14.52 29.49
CA GLY A 75 -0.93 -14.73 28.06
C GLY A 75 -2.40 -14.85 27.65
N MET A 76 -2.70 -14.35 26.46
CA MET A 76 -3.90 -14.67 25.68
C MET A 76 -3.44 -15.27 24.36
N ARG A 77 -3.99 -16.44 23.99
CA ARG A 77 -3.60 -17.16 22.76
C ARG A 77 -4.81 -17.75 22.07
N GLY A 78 -5.03 -17.41 20.79
CA GLY A 78 -5.91 -18.17 19.91
C GLY A 78 -5.26 -19.50 19.49
N LEU A 79 -6.01 -20.60 19.55
CA LEU A 79 -5.50 -21.93 19.23
C LEU A 79 -5.54 -22.28 17.74
N ASP A 80 -6.40 -21.59 16.98
CA ASP A 80 -6.69 -21.82 15.57
C ASP A 80 -6.77 -20.47 14.83
N ASP A 81 -6.89 -20.50 13.50
CA ASP A 81 -6.94 -19.27 12.67
C ASP A 81 -8.30 -18.53 12.78
N ASP A 82 -9.36 -19.21 13.26
CA ASP A 82 -10.74 -18.68 13.34
C ASP A 82 -11.10 -18.14 14.73
N VAL A 83 -10.15 -17.50 15.43
CA VAL A 83 -10.38 -16.90 16.76
C VAL A 83 -10.60 -15.40 16.63
N VAL A 84 -11.86 -14.97 16.77
CA VAL A 84 -12.29 -13.59 16.55
C VAL A 84 -12.68 -12.93 17.87
N LEU A 85 -12.08 -11.79 18.17
CA LEU A 85 -12.50 -10.89 19.25
C LEU A 85 -13.38 -9.81 18.66
N VAL A 86 -14.60 -9.65 19.17
CA VAL A 86 -15.63 -8.77 18.59
C VAL A 86 -15.86 -7.55 19.48
N ALA A 87 -15.63 -6.37 18.93
CA ALA A 87 -16.06 -5.11 19.54
C ALA A 87 -17.52 -4.81 19.14
N ASP A 88 -18.31 -4.23 20.04
CA ASP A 88 -19.66 -3.76 19.72
C ASP A 88 -19.91 -2.35 20.26
N GLU A 89 -21.13 -1.84 20.08
CA GLU A 89 -21.56 -0.52 20.55
C GLU A 89 -21.44 -0.30 22.08
N ASN A 90 -21.20 -1.35 22.87
CA ASN A 90 -21.02 -1.29 24.33
C ASN A 90 -19.54 -1.38 24.75
N HIS A 91 -18.60 -1.25 23.81
CA HIS A 91 -17.17 -1.24 24.12
C HIS A 91 -16.79 -0.10 25.08
N GLY A 92 -15.71 -0.29 25.83
CA GLY A 92 -15.16 0.73 26.72
C GLY A 92 -14.72 1.99 25.97
N GLU A 93 -15.27 3.15 26.33
CA GLU A 93 -15.01 4.45 25.67
C GLU A 93 -13.54 4.91 25.71
N GLU A 94 -12.74 4.45 26.69
CA GLU A 94 -11.33 4.84 26.82
C GLU A 94 -10.38 3.82 26.16
N TYR A 95 -10.58 2.53 26.43
CA TYR A 95 -9.81 1.42 25.83
C TYR A 95 -10.64 0.13 25.83
N TRP A 96 -10.48 -0.69 24.79
CA TRP A 96 -11.17 -1.99 24.67
C TRP A 96 -10.33 -3.14 25.22
N ILE A 97 -9.10 -3.30 24.75
CA ILE A 97 -8.12 -4.24 25.33
C ILE A 97 -6.91 -3.42 25.76
N ALA A 98 -6.70 -3.32 27.07
CA ALA A 98 -5.63 -2.48 27.63
C ALA A 98 -4.82 -3.15 28.74
N GLY A 99 -3.51 -3.03 28.65
CA GLY A 99 -2.56 -3.37 29.71
C GLY A 99 -1.76 -2.15 30.14
N SER A 100 -1.61 -1.93 31.46
CA SER A 100 -0.65 -0.97 31.99
C SER A 100 0.06 -1.58 33.20
N SER A 101 1.28 -1.14 33.47
CA SER A 101 2.13 -1.68 34.54
C SER A 101 2.35 -3.21 34.45
N THR A 102 2.41 -3.77 33.24
CA THR A 102 2.53 -5.23 33.02
C THR A 102 3.98 -5.70 32.89
N ARG A 103 4.21 -7.02 32.93
CA ARG A 103 5.52 -7.64 32.61
C ARG A 103 5.31 -9.04 32.04
N ASN A 104 6.07 -9.43 31.02
CA ASN A 104 5.97 -10.75 30.36
C ASN A 104 4.53 -11.05 29.88
N VAL A 105 4.01 -10.23 28.98
CA VAL A 105 2.65 -10.37 28.44
C VAL A 105 2.69 -10.91 27.01
N LEU A 106 1.86 -11.91 26.73
CA LEU A 106 1.63 -12.47 25.39
C LEU A 106 0.21 -12.17 24.92
N PHE A 107 0.06 -11.66 23.70
CA PHE A 107 -1.20 -11.54 22.98
C PHE A 107 -1.00 -12.08 21.56
N GLU A 108 -1.53 -13.27 21.29
CA GLU A 108 -1.14 -14.06 20.11
C GLU A 108 -2.35 -14.66 19.38
N ASN A 109 -2.33 -14.57 18.04
CA ASN A 109 -3.22 -15.27 17.12
C ASN A 109 -4.70 -14.87 17.27
N PHE A 110 -5.03 -13.63 16.92
CA PHE A 110 -6.41 -13.10 16.99
C PHE A 110 -6.77 -12.25 15.77
N THR A 111 -8.00 -12.43 15.28
CA THR A 111 -8.67 -11.42 14.45
C THR A 111 -9.51 -10.50 15.35
N LEU A 112 -9.33 -9.20 15.21
CA LEU A 112 -10.10 -8.17 15.91
C LEU A 112 -11.15 -7.60 14.95
N ASP A 113 -12.41 -7.93 15.20
CA ASP A 113 -13.53 -7.48 14.38
C ASP A 113 -14.04 -6.13 14.89
N HIS A 114 -13.67 -5.07 14.17
CA HIS A 114 -14.13 -3.70 14.33
C HIS A 114 -15.00 -3.27 13.13
N THR A 115 -15.67 -4.21 12.47
CA THR A 115 -16.45 -3.94 11.24
C THR A 115 -17.78 -3.25 11.50
N VAL A 116 -18.19 -3.11 12.76
CA VAL A 116 -19.40 -2.38 13.14
C VAL A 116 -19.15 -0.88 13.00
N ASP A 117 -20.00 -0.21 12.21
CA ASP A 117 -19.95 1.24 12.01
C ASP A 117 -19.88 2.01 13.34
N GLY A 118 -18.95 2.98 13.44
CA GLY A 118 -18.74 3.77 14.64
C GLY A 118 -18.10 3.04 15.83
N VAL A 119 -17.67 1.79 15.67
CA VAL A 119 -17.03 0.98 16.72
C VAL A 119 -15.58 0.70 16.33
N SER A 120 -14.66 1.52 16.84
CA SER A 120 -13.24 1.42 16.52
C SER A 120 -12.32 1.64 17.74
N PRO A 121 -12.50 0.89 18.82
CA PRO A 121 -11.76 1.18 20.04
C PRO A 121 -10.25 0.93 19.92
N SER A 122 -9.49 1.52 20.85
CA SER A 122 -8.04 1.32 20.96
C SER A 122 -7.66 0.00 21.63
N VAL A 123 -6.54 -0.56 21.16
CA VAL A 123 -5.82 -1.67 21.80
C VAL A 123 -4.47 -1.16 22.30
N GLU A 124 -4.23 -1.22 23.61
CA GLU A 124 -3.06 -0.59 24.21
C GLU A 124 -2.27 -1.48 25.19
N PHE A 125 -0.95 -1.47 25.08
CA PHE A 125 -0.07 -2.26 25.93
C PHE A 125 1.06 -1.42 26.51
N GLY A 126 1.07 -1.29 27.83
CA GLY A 126 2.14 -0.73 28.63
C GLY A 126 2.86 -1.82 29.43
N THR A 127 4.17 -1.98 29.21
CA THR A 127 4.99 -3.01 29.84
C THR A 127 6.26 -2.47 30.48
N TYR A 128 6.65 -3.08 31.61
CA TYR A 128 7.96 -2.92 32.21
C TYR A 128 9.02 -3.81 31.55
N ASP A 129 8.64 -4.91 30.90
CA ASP A 129 9.50 -5.75 30.04
C ASP A 129 8.69 -6.92 29.45
N GLY A 130 9.15 -7.46 28.32
CA GLY A 130 8.67 -8.74 27.79
C GLY A 130 7.24 -8.71 27.24
N LEU A 131 6.86 -7.66 26.51
CA LEU A 131 5.61 -7.69 25.74
C LEU A 131 5.82 -8.41 24.41
N VAL A 132 4.91 -9.32 24.06
CA VAL A 132 4.84 -9.97 22.75
C VAL A 132 3.41 -9.86 22.23
N VAL A 133 3.24 -9.18 21.09
CA VAL A 133 2.02 -9.16 20.30
C VAL A 133 2.34 -9.82 18.96
N LYS A 134 1.62 -10.88 18.60
CA LYS A 134 1.98 -11.70 17.44
C LYS A 134 0.77 -12.24 16.68
N ASP A 135 0.81 -12.21 15.36
CA ASP A 135 -0.23 -12.77 14.48
C ASP A 135 -1.60 -12.17 14.81
N VAL A 136 -1.72 -10.84 14.64
CA VAL A 136 -2.95 -10.10 14.96
C VAL A 136 -3.43 -9.36 13.73
N VAL A 137 -4.68 -9.58 13.36
CA VAL A 137 -5.35 -8.88 12.26
C VAL A 137 -6.45 -8.00 12.83
N LYS A 138 -6.55 -6.75 12.40
CA LYS A 138 -7.69 -5.87 12.69
C LYS A 138 -8.50 -5.68 11.41
N GLU A 139 -9.75 -6.11 11.44
CA GLU A 139 -10.74 -5.90 10.39
C GLU A 139 -11.64 -4.71 10.75
N GLY A 140 -12.04 -3.92 9.75
CA GLY A 140 -12.84 -2.72 9.89
C GLY A 140 -11.99 -1.46 10.03
N SER A 141 -12.46 -0.36 9.45
CA SER A 141 -11.77 0.94 9.47
C SER A 141 -11.74 1.55 10.88
N GLN A 142 -10.72 2.35 11.16
CA GLN A 142 -10.66 3.17 12.38
C GLN A 142 -11.58 4.40 12.24
N ASP A 143 -12.82 4.29 12.71
CA ASP A 143 -13.82 5.37 12.73
C ASP A 143 -13.80 6.13 14.07
N GLY A 144 -12.89 7.11 14.20
CA GLY A 144 -12.75 7.96 15.39
C GLY A 144 -11.37 8.62 15.51
N ASP A 145 -11.19 9.45 16.55
CA ASP A 145 -9.93 10.19 16.78
C ASP A 145 -8.86 9.36 17.53
N GLN A 146 -9.24 8.19 18.05
CA GLN A 146 -8.34 7.38 18.89
C GLN A 146 -7.32 6.57 18.07
N THR A 147 -6.12 6.44 18.61
CA THR A 147 -5.07 5.55 18.09
C THR A 147 -5.57 4.11 18.04
N ALA A 148 -5.34 3.38 16.94
CA ALA A 148 -5.74 1.97 16.84
C ALA A 148 -4.92 1.07 17.79
N PHE A 149 -3.59 1.17 17.73
CA PHE A 149 -2.67 0.42 18.61
C PHE A 149 -1.67 1.33 19.34
N GLY A 150 -1.58 1.17 20.67
CA GLY A 150 -0.62 1.87 21.51
C GLY A 150 0.38 0.92 22.18
N PHE A 151 1.67 1.21 22.08
CA PHE A 151 2.73 0.44 22.72
C PHE A 151 3.61 1.34 23.59
N ARG A 152 3.77 0.98 24.86
CA ARG A 152 4.57 1.73 25.83
C ARG A 152 5.54 0.86 26.60
N THR A 153 6.81 1.25 26.59
CA THR A 153 7.88 0.63 27.39
C THR A 153 8.29 1.54 28.56
N TYR A 154 8.26 1.05 29.80
CA TYR A 154 8.48 1.92 30.97
C TYR A 154 9.93 2.05 31.44
N GLU A 155 10.83 1.15 31.04
CA GLU A 155 12.22 1.11 31.55
C GLU A 155 13.25 1.01 30.40
N SER A 156 14.41 1.65 30.57
CA SER A 156 15.49 1.72 29.56
C SER A 156 16.18 0.39 29.17
N GLY A 157 15.76 -0.74 29.74
CA GLY A 157 16.18 -2.09 29.33
C GLY A 157 15.02 -3.01 28.96
N SER A 158 13.80 -2.47 28.90
CA SER A 158 12.60 -3.23 28.60
C SER A 158 12.45 -3.49 27.10
N SER A 159 11.73 -4.55 26.77
CA SER A 159 11.51 -5.00 25.40
C SER A 159 10.02 -5.20 25.10
N ALA A 160 9.62 -4.81 23.89
CA ALA A 160 8.35 -5.14 23.28
C ALA A 160 8.58 -5.66 21.85
N LEU A 161 7.96 -6.78 21.50
CA LEU A 161 7.92 -7.32 20.15
C LEU A 161 6.48 -7.27 19.62
N VAL A 162 6.32 -6.71 18.44
CA VAL A 162 5.10 -6.75 17.64
C VAL A 162 5.46 -7.42 16.32
N GLU A 163 4.87 -8.57 16.01
CA GLU A 163 5.22 -9.38 14.84
C GLU A 163 3.95 -9.78 14.09
N ASN A 164 3.92 -9.61 12.77
CA ASN A 164 2.76 -9.94 11.92
C ASN A 164 1.46 -9.26 12.41
N LEU A 165 1.53 -7.95 12.68
CA LEU A 165 0.35 -7.13 12.95
C LEU A 165 -0.18 -6.55 11.64
N GLU A 166 -1.46 -6.75 11.35
CA GLU A 166 -2.15 -6.23 10.15
C GLU A 166 -3.33 -5.32 10.49
N LEU A 167 -3.33 -4.13 9.90
CA LEU A 167 -4.38 -3.10 10.01
C LEU A 167 -4.39 -2.28 8.71
N THR A 168 -5.09 -2.79 7.70
CA THR A 168 -5.04 -2.31 6.32
C THR A 168 -6.34 -1.67 5.83
N ASP A 169 -7.42 -1.75 6.61
CA ASP A 169 -8.71 -1.11 6.33
C ASP A 169 -8.74 0.40 6.65
N GLY A 170 -7.59 0.97 7.00
CA GLY A 170 -7.41 2.41 7.18
C GLY A 170 -8.25 3.04 8.29
N SER A 171 -8.53 4.32 8.12
CA SER A 171 -9.40 5.11 9.00
C SER A 171 -10.38 5.96 8.21
N ILE A 172 -11.46 6.38 8.84
CA ILE A 172 -12.24 7.52 8.32
C ILE A 172 -11.35 8.78 8.40
N PRO A 173 -11.43 9.74 7.45
CA PRO A 173 -10.38 10.76 7.30
C PRO A 173 -10.19 11.67 8.51
N ASP A 174 -8.92 12.04 8.72
CA ASP A 174 -8.37 12.92 9.76
C ASP A 174 -8.43 12.38 11.21
N GLY A 175 -7.27 12.15 11.82
CA GLY A 175 -7.16 12.00 13.28
C GLY A 175 -6.30 10.84 13.75
N PRO A 176 -6.74 9.59 13.57
CA PRO A 176 -6.20 8.45 14.29
C PRO A 176 -4.83 8.03 13.76
N VAL A 177 -3.90 7.81 14.69
CA VAL A 177 -2.61 7.16 14.43
C VAL A 177 -2.85 5.65 14.39
N ALA A 178 -2.29 4.95 13.40
CA ALA A 178 -2.44 3.49 13.34
C ALA A 178 -1.70 2.82 14.51
N VAL A 179 -0.40 3.11 14.62
CA VAL A 179 0.47 2.59 15.67
C VAL A 179 1.21 3.73 16.36
N TYR A 180 0.96 3.92 17.65
CA TYR A 180 1.68 4.86 18.49
C TYR A 180 2.66 4.15 19.41
N VAL A 181 3.90 4.66 19.49
CA VAL A 181 4.98 4.07 20.28
C VAL A 181 5.61 5.14 21.18
N ASP A 182 5.68 4.84 22.46
CA ASP A 182 6.34 5.69 23.47
C ASP A 182 7.16 4.82 24.43
N GLY A 183 8.09 5.44 25.16
CA GLY A 183 8.83 4.78 26.22
C GLY A 183 10.35 4.83 26.09
N GLU A 184 10.99 4.24 27.11
CA GLU A 184 12.45 4.25 27.29
C GLU A 184 13.13 2.97 26.80
N GLY A 185 12.36 1.90 26.59
CA GLY A 185 12.86 0.58 26.17
C GLY A 185 12.92 0.41 24.65
N THR A 186 13.16 -0.82 24.20
CA THR A 186 13.16 -1.17 22.77
C THR A 186 11.80 -1.71 22.35
N ALA A 187 11.18 -1.09 21.36
CA ALA A 187 10.00 -1.62 20.67
C ALA A 187 10.41 -2.08 19.27
N LYS A 188 10.20 -3.36 18.97
CA LYS A 188 10.50 -3.97 17.68
C LYS A 188 9.21 -4.36 16.96
N PHE A 189 9.11 -3.98 15.71
CA PHE A 189 8.05 -4.30 14.77
C PHE A 189 8.63 -5.18 13.67
N ARG A 190 8.03 -6.34 13.43
CA ARG A 190 8.48 -7.25 12.37
C ARG A 190 7.32 -7.65 11.47
N ASN A 191 7.52 -7.49 10.16
CA ASN A 191 6.56 -7.91 9.13
C ASN A 191 5.13 -7.39 9.38
N CYS A 192 5.00 -6.15 9.87
CA CYS A 192 3.70 -5.52 10.08
C CYS A 192 3.17 -4.92 8.76
N ARG A 193 1.84 -4.89 8.61
CA ARG A 193 1.15 -4.29 7.44
C ARG A 193 0.21 -3.20 7.94
N VAL A 194 0.51 -1.95 7.60
CA VAL A 194 -0.21 -0.76 8.08
C VAL A 194 -0.58 0.11 6.89
N ALA A 195 -1.87 0.30 6.63
CA ALA A 195 -2.31 1.09 5.49
C ALA A 195 -3.55 1.95 5.73
N GLY A 196 -3.62 3.09 5.03
CA GLY A 196 -4.85 3.89 4.86
C GLY A 196 -5.25 4.76 6.07
N TYR A 197 -4.37 5.03 7.01
CA TYR A 197 -4.72 5.84 8.18
C TYR A 197 -4.63 7.34 7.90
N GLY A 198 -5.59 8.14 8.39
CA GLY A 198 -5.63 9.61 8.27
C GLY A 198 -4.61 10.36 9.12
N ASN A 199 -3.60 9.66 9.65
CA ASN A 199 -2.45 10.19 10.36
C ASN A 199 -1.29 9.18 10.18
N ASN A 200 -0.25 9.29 10.99
CA ASN A 200 0.92 8.43 10.92
C ASN A 200 0.56 6.93 10.95
N GLY A 201 1.19 6.14 10.06
CA GLY A 201 1.12 4.68 10.10
C GLY A 201 1.82 4.16 11.35
N LEU A 202 3.11 4.46 11.51
CA LEU A 202 3.84 4.23 12.76
C LEU A 202 4.46 5.52 13.30
N TYR A 203 4.06 5.91 14.50
CA TYR A 203 4.55 7.09 15.19
C TYR A 203 5.37 6.71 16.43
N GLY A 204 6.70 6.72 16.28
CA GLY A 204 7.65 6.44 17.35
C GLY A 204 8.66 7.55 17.66
N SER A 205 8.58 8.73 17.00
CA SER A 205 9.64 9.74 17.17
C SER A 205 9.74 10.38 18.56
N TRP A 206 8.74 10.20 19.43
CA TRP A 206 8.79 10.69 20.82
C TRP A 206 9.34 9.65 21.80
N ALA A 207 9.49 8.39 21.37
CA ALA A 207 10.13 7.37 22.18
C ALA A 207 11.59 7.78 22.45
N THR A 208 11.99 7.71 23.71
CA THR A 208 13.38 7.96 24.11
C THR A 208 14.24 6.71 23.92
N GLY A 209 13.62 5.53 23.95
CA GLY A 209 14.21 4.25 23.57
C GLY A 209 14.15 3.99 22.07
N ALA A 210 14.70 2.84 21.66
CA ALA A 210 14.82 2.46 20.25
C ALA A 210 13.50 1.92 19.68
N VAL A 211 13.15 2.37 18.48
CA VAL A 211 12.04 1.83 17.70
C VAL A 211 12.60 1.18 16.43
N GLN A 212 12.40 -0.13 16.30
CA GLN A 212 13.08 -0.96 15.31
C GLN A 212 12.05 -1.61 14.40
N ILE A 213 12.23 -1.48 13.09
CA ILE A 213 11.32 -2.02 12.07
C ILE A 213 12.13 -2.98 11.20
N GLU A 214 11.68 -4.24 11.13
CA GLU A 214 12.26 -5.32 10.32
C GLU A 214 11.16 -5.84 9.36
N GLY A 215 11.24 -5.51 8.08
CA GLY A 215 10.23 -5.91 7.10
C GLY A 215 8.92 -5.12 7.18
N GLY A 216 7.95 -5.54 6.36
CA GLY A 216 6.56 -5.06 6.42
C GLY A 216 6.21 -4.00 5.39
N LEU A 217 4.93 -3.63 5.37
CA LEU A 217 4.32 -2.67 4.43
C LEU A 217 3.74 -1.48 5.21
N TYR A 218 4.10 -0.27 4.81
CA TYR A 218 3.56 0.98 5.33
C TYR A 218 3.09 1.85 4.16
N LYS A 219 1.77 1.87 3.92
CA LYS A 219 1.17 2.39 2.68
C LYS A 219 0.07 3.43 2.92
N ASN A 220 0.08 4.53 2.17
CA ASN A 220 -0.99 5.54 2.12
C ASN A 220 -1.49 6.05 3.50
N ASN A 221 -0.62 6.08 4.51
CA ASN A 221 -0.90 6.69 5.79
C ASN A 221 -0.57 8.19 5.75
N ASP A 222 -1.45 9.05 6.23
CA ASP A 222 -1.25 10.49 6.13
C ASP A 222 -0.09 10.97 7.04
N ARG A 223 0.46 12.15 6.75
CA ARG A 223 1.61 12.79 7.43
C ARG A 223 2.95 12.05 7.33
N SER A 224 3.04 10.78 7.75
CA SER A 224 4.21 9.92 7.51
C SER A 224 3.87 8.44 7.62
N GLN A 225 4.37 7.63 6.68
CA GLN A 225 4.24 6.16 6.75
C GLN A 225 4.95 5.64 8.01
N ILE A 226 6.19 6.10 8.22
CA ILE A 226 7.00 5.78 9.40
C ILE A 226 7.59 7.07 9.97
N ARG A 227 7.55 7.24 11.29
CA ARG A 227 8.13 8.40 11.98
C ARG A 227 8.96 8.01 13.20
N LEU A 228 10.27 8.26 13.16
CA LEU A 228 11.26 7.86 14.17
C LEU A 228 12.11 9.04 14.68
N GLY A 229 12.88 8.83 15.75
CA GLY A 229 13.73 9.87 16.35
C GLY A 229 14.75 9.40 17.38
N GLY A 230 14.45 8.34 18.15
CA GLY A 230 15.33 7.81 19.20
C GLY A 230 16.60 7.16 18.66
N ALA A 231 17.69 7.23 19.43
CA ALA A 231 18.96 6.59 19.08
C ALA A 231 18.81 5.06 19.01
N GLY A 232 19.42 4.44 18.00
CA GLY A 232 19.32 2.99 17.79
C GLY A 232 18.01 2.53 17.16
N SER A 233 17.19 3.48 16.70
CA SER A 233 16.02 3.20 15.87
C SER A 233 16.44 2.94 14.43
N TYR A 234 15.74 2.04 13.74
CA TYR A 234 16.01 1.76 12.34
C TYR A 234 14.77 1.28 11.59
N VAL A 235 14.86 1.38 10.26
CA VAL A 235 14.00 0.70 9.30
C VAL A 235 14.90 -0.20 8.45
N ASP A 236 14.59 -1.49 8.41
CA ASP A 236 15.32 -2.49 7.64
C ASP A 236 14.34 -3.34 6.83
N ASP A 237 14.58 -3.51 5.53
CA ASP A 237 13.79 -4.39 4.64
C ASP A 237 12.30 -4.05 4.50
N ALA A 238 11.91 -2.77 4.72
CA ALA A 238 10.51 -2.35 4.66
C ALA A 238 10.09 -1.84 3.27
N ALA A 239 8.80 -1.99 2.96
CA ALA A 239 8.11 -1.40 1.83
C ALA A 239 7.33 -0.15 2.26
N VAL A 240 7.68 1.02 1.74
CA VAL A 240 7.04 2.30 2.03
C VAL A 240 6.42 2.88 0.77
N VAL A 241 5.08 3.01 0.74
CA VAL A 241 4.33 3.34 -0.49
C VAL A 241 3.38 4.52 -0.26
N VAL A 242 3.37 5.48 -1.18
CA VAL A 242 2.34 6.52 -1.32
C VAL A 242 1.96 6.62 -2.79
N ASP A 243 0.87 5.97 -3.15
CA ASP A 243 0.34 5.90 -4.53
C ASP A 243 -1.10 6.34 -4.65
N ASP A 244 -1.88 6.31 -3.56
CA ASP A 244 -3.23 6.84 -3.49
C ASP A 244 -3.55 7.32 -2.06
N PRO A 245 -3.00 8.47 -1.64
CA PRO A 245 -3.25 8.97 -0.30
C PRO A 245 -4.64 9.62 -0.19
N ASP A 246 -5.51 9.05 0.65
CA ASP A 246 -6.83 9.59 1.00
C ASP A 246 -6.77 10.87 1.85
N GLY A 247 -5.60 11.15 2.45
CA GLY A 247 -5.39 12.21 3.43
C GLY A 247 -5.15 13.62 2.87
N ALA A 248 -5.51 14.63 3.65
CA ALA A 248 -5.30 16.02 3.28
C ALA A 248 -3.93 16.58 3.72
N GLU A 249 -3.19 15.86 4.57
CA GLU A 249 -1.94 16.36 5.12
C GLU A 249 -0.75 16.10 4.18
N PRO A 250 0.38 16.82 4.36
CA PRO A 250 1.59 16.55 3.62
C PRO A 250 2.21 15.21 4.01
N ASN A 251 2.30 14.32 3.04
CA ASN A 251 2.84 12.98 3.17
C ASN A 251 4.38 12.97 3.20
N VAL A 252 4.92 11.98 3.91
CA VAL A 252 6.35 11.65 3.97
C VAL A 252 6.46 10.14 4.02
N GLY A 253 7.42 9.54 3.31
CA GLY A 253 7.71 8.12 3.47
C GLY A 253 8.22 7.83 4.88
N ILE A 254 9.48 8.17 5.13
CA ILE A 254 10.14 8.02 6.42
C ILE A 254 10.53 9.39 6.97
N ARG A 255 10.00 9.74 8.14
CA ARG A 255 10.31 10.99 8.84
C ARG A 255 11.22 10.74 10.04
N VAL A 256 12.36 11.41 10.08
CA VAL A 256 13.24 11.49 11.26
C VAL A 256 13.04 12.85 11.92
N SER A 257 12.51 12.86 13.14
CA SER A 257 12.23 14.09 13.90
C SER A 257 12.25 13.83 15.41
N ASN A 258 12.20 14.87 16.24
CA ASN A 258 12.01 14.78 17.69
C ASN A 258 13.03 13.92 18.48
N GLY A 259 14.20 13.63 17.90
CA GLY A 259 15.30 12.97 18.57
C GLY A 259 16.59 13.07 17.79
N VAL A 260 17.71 13.08 18.49
CA VAL A 260 19.04 13.34 17.91
C VAL A 260 19.60 12.18 17.06
N GLY A 261 18.88 11.05 16.98
CA GLY A 261 19.35 9.86 16.29
C GLY A 261 20.59 9.23 16.95
N PRO A 262 21.36 8.40 16.22
CA PRO A 262 21.16 8.10 14.80
C PRO A 262 19.89 7.28 14.54
N VAL A 263 19.24 7.55 13.41
CA VAL A 263 18.26 6.65 12.77
C VAL A 263 18.89 6.09 11.50
N THR A 264 18.77 4.77 11.31
CA THR A 264 19.30 4.06 10.13
C THR A 264 18.16 3.55 9.26
N VAL A 265 18.28 3.70 7.95
CA VAL A 265 17.37 3.15 6.94
C VAL A 265 18.21 2.26 6.02
N THR A 266 17.99 0.95 6.05
CA THR A 266 18.77 -0.05 5.32
C THR A 266 17.87 -0.94 4.46
N ASN A 267 18.35 -1.34 3.28
CA ASN A 267 17.64 -2.30 2.42
C ASN A 267 16.15 -1.97 2.22
N THR A 268 15.81 -0.67 2.18
CA THR A 268 14.43 -0.22 2.27
C THR A 268 13.99 0.38 0.93
N ASP A 269 12.76 0.05 0.55
CA ASP A 269 12.15 0.55 -0.67
C ASP A 269 11.11 1.62 -0.35
N VAL A 270 11.25 2.78 -1.00
CA VAL A 270 10.33 3.90 -0.82
C VAL A 270 9.84 4.40 -2.18
N SER A 271 8.54 4.35 -2.43
CA SER A 271 7.92 4.83 -3.66
C SER A 271 6.79 5.81 -3.34
N MET A 272 6.95 7.07 -3.76
CA MET A 272 5.95 8.13 -3.60
C MET A 272 5.54 8.59 -5.01
N THR A 273 4.41 8.11 -5.54
CA THR A 273 4.01 8.38 -6.94
C THR A 273 2.91 9.42 -7.07
N LYS A 274 1.98 9.52 -6.11
CA LYS A 274 0.82 10.42 -6.15
C LYS A 274 0.64 11.16 -4.84
N GLY A 275 0.18 12.40 -4.91
CA GLY A 275 -0.24 13.17 -3.74
C GLY A 275 0.66 14.36 -3.44
N ARG A 276 0.69 14.78 -2.17
CA ARG A 276 1.48 15.95 -1.76
C ARG A 276 2.30 15.72 -0.51
N GLY A 277 3.51 16.23 -0.46
CA GLY A 277 4.43 15.94 0.63
C GLY A 277 5.71 16.75 0.65
N SER A 278 6.68 16.24 1.38
CA SER A 278 8.01 16.85 1.53
C SER A 278 9.17 15.95 1.08
N GLY A 279 8.91 14.68 0.77
CA GLY A 279 9.87 13.75 0.18
C GLY A 279 9.72 12.32 0.70
N ALA A 280 10.48 11.40 0.10
CA ALA A 280 10.50 9.99 0.50
C ALA A 280 11.18 9.81 1.87
N ILE A 281 12.34 10.42 2.09
CA ILE A 281 13.01 10.45 3.40
C ILE A 281 13.22 11.90 3.82
N VAL A 282 12.71 12.27 5.01
CA VAL A 282 12.79 13.62 5.53
C VAL A 282 13.42 13.62 6.93
N ALA A 283 14.56 14.28 7.08
CA ALA A 283 15.12 14.63 8.39
C ALA A 283 14.78 16.08 8.71
N ALA A 284 13.92 16.27 9.71
CA ALA A 284 13.38 17.59 10.04
C ALA A 284 13.27 17.86 11.55
N ASP A 285 13.11 19.14 11.89
CA ASP A 285 13.08 19.66 13.26
C ASP A 285 14.34 19.24 14.03
N ASN A 286 14.18 18.69 15.23
CA ASN A 286 15.28 18.12 16.02
C ASN A 286 15.75 16.74 15.54
N GLY A 287 15.30 16.25 14.38
CA GLY A 287 15.75 14.98 13.80
C GLY A 287 17.24 15.04 13.51
N GLY A 288 18.04 14.27 14.26
CA GLY A 288 19.49 14.38 14.25
C GLY A 288 20.18 13.58 13.15
N THR A 289 21.13 12.71 13.52
CA THR A 289 21.93 11.93 12.57
C THR A 289 21.08 10.91 11.81
N LEU A 290 21.28 10.84 10.49
CA LEU A 290 20.60 9.92 9.57
C LEU A 290 21.63 9.10 8.79
N VAL A 291 21.38 7.81 8.65
CA VAL A 291 22.13 6.92 7.76
C VAL A 291 21.13 6.25 6.82
N VAL A 292 21.34 6.35 5.51
CA VAL A 292 20.56 5.66 4.48
C VAL A 292 21.52 4.79 3.68
N GLU A 293 21.32 3.48 3.69
CA GLU A 293 22.21 2.51 3.06
C GLU A 293 21.42 1.46 2.26
N ASP A 294 21.98 1.02 1.14
CA ASP A 294 21.47 -0.09 0.33
C ASP A 294 19.96 0.03 -0.01
N SER A 295 19.45 1.24 -0.16
CA SER A 295 18.01 1.52 -0.27
C SER A 295 17.63 2.03 -1.66
N ARG A 296 16.35 1.92 -2.03
CA ARG A 296 15.83 2.41 -3.32
C ARG A 296 14.69 3.38 -3.09
N ILE A 297 14.76 4.52 -3.77
CA ILE A 297 13.81 5.63 -3.64
C ILE A 297 13.28 6.00 -5.02
N HIS A 298 11.96 6.14 -5.13
CA HIS A 298 11.28 6.64 -6.30
C HIS A 298 10.28 7.76 -5.94
N ILE A 299 10.35 8.86 -6.68
CA ILE A 299 9.37 9.94 -6.62
C ILE A 299 8.72 10.11 -8.00
N GLY A 300 7.41 9.90 -8.10
CA GLY A 300 6.64 10.16 -9.31
C GLY A 300 6.43 11.67 -9.55
N SER A 301 6.13 12.04 -10.79
CA SER A 301 5.77 13.40 -11.19
C SER A 301 4.58 13.96 -10.41
N ASP A 302 3.64 13.07 -10.06
CA ASP A 302 2.38 13.44 -9.43
C ASP A 302 2.49 13.52 -7.90
N PHE A 303 3.66 13.18 -7.34
CA PHE A 303 3.99 13.43 -5.94
C PHE A 303 4.66 14.80 -5.77
N THR A 304 3.83 15.78 -5.42
CA THR A 304 4.24 17.20 -5.45
C THR A 304 4.43 17.80 -4.07
N THR A 305 5.12 18.94 -4.00
CA THR A 305 5.27 19.64 -2.73
C THR A 305 3.96 20.29 -2.30
N ASN A 306 3.69 20.26 -0.99
CA ASN A 306 2.51 20.90 -0.44
C ASN A 306 2.44 22.39 -0.82
N GLY A 307 1.24 22.86 -1.18
CA GLY A 307 1.00 24.25 -1.61
C GLY A 307 1.57 24.60 -2.99
N SER A 308 2.14 23.64 -3.75
CA SER A 308 2.59 23.89 -5.12
C SER A 308 1.47 23.94 -6.15
N GLY A 309 0.26 23.47 -5.80
CA GLY A 309 -0.83 23.31 -6.76
C GLY A 309 -0.51 22.29 -7.86
N GLY A 310 0.28 21.26 -7.54
CA GLY A 310 0.63 20.19 -8.50
C GLY A 310 1.79 20.52 -9.44
N THR A 311 2.52 21.62 -9.21
CA THR A 311 3.49 22.13 -10.20
C THR A 311 4.97 21.87 -9.87
N ARG A 312 5.25 21.37 -8.67
CA ARG A 312 6.63 21.17 -8.18
C ARG A 312 6.75 19.80 -7.53
N THR A 313 7.43 18.86 -8.17
CA THR A 313 7.71 17.53 -7.60
C THR A 313 8.50 17.65 -6.31
N ALA A 314 8.24 16.77 -5.34
CA ALA A 314 9.01 16.72 -4.10
C ALA A 314 10.44 16.18 -4.34
N PRO A 315 11.42 16.48 -3.47
CA PRO A 315 12.72 15.82 -3.50
C PRO A 315 12.60 14.35 -3.06
N GLY A 316 13.58 13.51 -3.44
CA GLY A 316 13.72 12.16 -2.89
C GLY A 316 14.10 12.20 -1.42
N ILE A 317 15.19 12.89 -1.09
CA ILE A 317 15.65 13.10 0.28
C ILE A 317 15.65 14.60 0.60
N PHE A 318 15.04 14.96 1.72
CA PHE A 318 15.02 16.32 2.24
C PHE A 318 15.62 16.41 3.64
N LEU A 319 16.67 17.24 3.79
CA LEU A 319 17.34 17.52 5.05
C LEU A 319 17.19 19.00 5.40
N ASP A 320 16.46 19.31 6.47
CA ASP A 320 16.22 20.69 6.91
C ASP A 320 17.41 21.30 7.67
N THR A 321 17.26 22.51 8.18
CA THR A 321 18.22 23.09 9.15
C THR A 321 17.86 22.64 10.58
N PRO A 322 18.66 21.76 11.23
CA PRO A 322 18.34 21.30 12.57
C PRO A 322 18.48 22.45 13.59
N PRO A 323 17.54 22.61 14.54
CA PRO A 323 17.67 23.58 15.62
C PRO A 323 18.61 23.03 16.70
N GLY A 324 19.93 23.23 16.56
CA GLY A 324 20.90 22.90 17.61
C GLY A 324 22.19 22.23 17.14
N SER A 325 22.56 21.14 17.83
CA SER A 325 23.85 20.43 17.72
C SER A 325 24.20 19.97 16.31
N ALA A 326 25.50 19.76 16.05
CA ALA A 326 25.99 19.16 14.83
C ALA A 326 25.33 17.79 14.58
N THR A 327 24.80 17.60 13.38
CA THR A 327 24.19 16.37 12.89
C THR A 327 24.98 15.91 11.67
N THR A 328 25.15 14.61 11.49
CA THR A 328 25.76 14.05 10.28
C THR A 328 24.71 13.35 9.43
N THR A 329 24.92 13.27 8.13
CA THR A 329 24.09 12.43 7.27
C THR A 329 24.96 11.64 6.31
N GLU A 330 24.70 10.34 6.22
CA GLU A 330 25.35 9.46 5.26
C GLU A 330 24.29 8.81 4.37
N ILE A 331 24.48 8.93 3.05
CA ILE A 331 23.68 8.26 2.03
C ILE A 331 24.67 7.42 1.23
N ALA A 332 24.60 6.10 1.36
CA ALA A 332 25.52 5.19 0.69
C ALA A 332 24.78 4.07 -0.05
N SER A 333 25.33 3.60 -1.17
CA SER A 333 24.75 2.48 -1.94
C SER A 333 23.26 2.65 -2.25
N THR A 334 22.79 3.89 -2.40
CA THR A 334 21.36 4.20 -2.47
C THR A 334 20.98 4.59 -3.89
N SER A 335 19.87 4.05 -4.39
CA SER A 335 19.31 4.44 -5.68
C SER A 335 18.18 5.46 -5.50
N ILE A 336 18.23 6.59 -6.20
CA ILE A 336 17.22 7.65 -6.13
C ILE A 336 16.77 7.99 -7.54
N THR A 337 15.47 7.80 -7.80
CA THR A 337 14.90 7.94 -9.15
C THR A 337 13.66 8.81 -9.20
N GLY A 338 13.37 9.37 -10.38
CA GLY A 338 12.12 10.06 -10.67
C GLY A 338 12.25 11.59 -10.63
N GLY A 339 11.30 12.25 -9.98
CA GLY A 339 11.13 13.70 -10.03
C GLY A 339 10.66 14.18 -11.40
N GLU A 340 10.51 15.50 -11.56
CA GLU A 340 10.17 16.11 -12.86
C GLU A 340 10.59 17.58 -12.89
N ASN A 341 10.22 18.36 -11.87
CA ASN A 341 10.41 19.80 -11.90
C ASN A 341 10.71 20.38 -10.50
N TYR A 342 11.50 21.45 -10.48
CA TYR A 342 11.80 22.31 -9.33
C TYR A 342 12.83 21.78 -8.31
N TYR A 343 12.57 20.67 -7.62
CA TYR A 343 13.47 20.19 -6.56
C TYR A 343 14.50 19.16 -7.06
N PRO A 344 15.70 19.14 -6.46
CA PRO A 344 16.71 18.13 -6.74
C PRO A 344 16.36 16.78 -6.13
N ALA A 345 17.07 15.72 -6.51
CA ALA A 345 16.89 14.39 -5.92
C ALA A 345 17.23 14.39 -4.42
N VAL A 346 18.30 15.10 -4.04
CA VAL A 346 18.70 15.34 -2.65
C VAL A 346 18.74 16.85 -2.39
N LEU A 347 17.90 17.33 -1.48
CA LEU A 347 17.86 18.72 -1.03
C LEU A 347 18.34 18.80 0.42
N SER A 348 19.48 19.46 0.65
CA SER A 348 20.04 19.58 1.99
C SER A 348 20.38 21.02 2.39
N TYR A 349 19.84 21.43 3.55
CA TYR A 349 20.26 22.63 4.26
C TYR A 349 21.26 22.32 5.41
N ARG A 350 21.75 21.08 5.50
CA ARG A 350 22.69 20.62 6.53
C ARG A 350 24.14 20.67 6.06
N SER A 351 25.04 20.80 7.02
CA SER A 351 26.48 20.50 6.85
C SER A 351 26.77 19.03 7.15
N ASP A 352 27.99 18.59 6.85
CA ASP A 352 28.49 17.25 7.17
C ASP A 352 27.63 16.12 6.54
N VAL A 353 27.21 16.32 5.29
CA VAL A 353 26.48 15.33 4.49
C VAL A 353 27.43 14.61 3.53
N THR A 354 27.45 13.28 3.60
CA THR A 354 28.19 12.41 2.68
C THR A 354 27.22 11.64 1.79
N VAL A 355 27.41 11.73 0.47
CA VAL A 355 26.72 10.89 -0.51
C VAL A 355 27.76 10.08 -1.25
N ARG A 356 27.73 8.75 -1.13
CA ARG A 356 28.74 7.88 -1.74
C ARG A 356 28.18 6.63 -2.38
N ASP A 357 28.90 6.09 -3.36
CA ASP A 357 28.62 4.77 -3.96
C ASP A 357 27.14 4.62 -4.43
N SER A 358 26.49 5.72 -4.81
CA SER A 358 25.05 5.80 -5.02
C SER A 358 24.68 5.97 -6.50
N CYS A 359 23.41 5.84 -6.85
CA CYS A 359 22.90 6.07 -8.20
C CYS A 359 21.70 7.01 -8.16
N ILE A 360 21.81 8.15 -8.85
CA ILE A 360 20.75 9.15 -8.97
C ILE A 360 20.35 9.25 -10.44
N GLN A 361 19.08 9.01 -10.75
CA GLN A 361 18.50 9.22 -12.08
C GLN A 361 17.25 10.10 -11.93
N TRP A 362 17.42 11.40 -12.15
CA TRP A 362 16.43 12.40 -11.78
C TRP A 362 16.02 13.24 -13.00
N SER A 363 14.72 13.31 -13.28
CA SER A 363 14.19 14.10 -14.40
C SER A 363 14.08 15.60 -14.06
N GLY A 364 14.19 15.95 -12.78
CA GLY A 364 14.25 17.34 -12.31
C GLY A 364 15.54 18.09 -12.67
N PRO A 365 15.70 19.34 -12.17
CA PRO A 365 16.84 20.18 -12.52
C PRO A 365 18.16 19.58 -12.02
N ASP A 366 18.41 19.55 -10.72
CA ASP A 366 19.73 19.17 -10.19
C ASP A 366 19.72 17.79 -9.52
N GLY A 367 20.88 17.15 -9.43
CA GLY A 367 21.02 15.87 -8.72
C GLY A 367 21.01 16.08 -7.21
N ILE A 368 22.00 16.81 -6.71
CA ILE A 368 22.19 17.09 -5.28
C ILE A 368 22.36 18.59 -5.08
N TRP A 369 21.68 19.16 -4.10
CA TRP A 369 21.82 20.57 -3.73
C TRP A 369 22.15 20.72 -2.24
N PHE A 370 23.18 21.51 -1.95
CA PHE A 370 23.66 21.83 -0.60
C PHE A 370 23.64 23.35 -0.32
N ASP A 371 23.07 23.73 0.83
CA ASP A 371 23.27 25.06 1.43
C ASP A 371 24.38 25.05 2.50
N GLY A 372 24.58 23.90 3.15
CA GLY A 372 25.57 23.73 4.22
C GLY A 372 26.99 23.52 3.69
N SER A 373 27.91 23.29 4.63
CA SER A 373 29.35 23.13 4.37
C SER A 373 29.85 21.72 4.70
N SER A 374 31.11 21.42 4.33
CA SER A 374 31.76 20.15 4.71
C SER A 374 31.04 18.90 4.19
N ASN A 375 30.47 19.01 2.98
CA ASN A 375 29.80 17.89 2.31
C ASN A 375 30.77 17.13 1.40
N ASP A 376 30.54 15.84 1.21
CA ASP A 376 31.30 14.98 0.30
C ASP A 376 30.35 14.26 -0.66
N VAL A 377 30.70 14.22 -1.94
CA VAL A 377 30.04 13.41 -2.96
C VAL A 377 31.08 12.56 -3.67
N SER A 378 31.02 11.24 -3.48
CA SER A 378 32.03 10.32 -4.03
C SER A 378 31.44 9.10 -4.76
N ASN A 379 32.08 8.65 -5.84
CA ASN A 379 31.73 7.39 -6.55
C ASN A 379 30.22 7.22 -6.87
N THR A 380 29.54 8.29 -7.26
CA THR A 380 28.08 8.29 -7.44
C THR A 380 27.72 8.57 -8.90
N ASN A 381 26.86 7.75 -9.51
CA ASN A 381 26.29 8.06 -10.82
C ASN A 381 25.16 9.07 -10.64
N ILE A 382 25.18 10.18 -11.39
CA ILE A 382 24.16 11.23 -11.30
C ILE A 382 23.72 11.60 -12.72
N THR A 383 22.55 11.12 -13.14
CA THR A 383 21.96 11.41 -14.45
C THR A 383 20.81 12.38 -14.29
N VAL A 384 21.05 13.65 -14.63
CA VAL A 384 20.11 14.77 -14.47
C VAL A 384 20.15 15.74 -15.66
N SER A 385 19.19 16.66 -15.72
CA SER A 385 19.11 17.67 -16.79
C SER A 385 19.91 18.95 -16.52
N GLY A 386 20.09 19.30 -15.26
CA GLY A 386 20.87 20.42 -14.74
C GLY A 386 22.22 19.97 -14.20
N ASP A 387 22.63 20.50 -13.05
CA ASP A 387 23.95 20.22 -12.47
C ASP A 387 23.89 18.98 -11.56
N GLU A 388 24.91 18.11 -11.62
CA GLU A 388 24.95 16.90 -10.79
C GLU A 388 25.02 17.24 -9.29
N VAL A 389 25.82 18.25 -8.94
CA VAL A 389 26.01 18.74 -7.57
C VAL A 389 26.07 20.28 -7.57
N VAL A 390 25.21 20.89 -6.76
CA VAL A 390 25.15 22.34 -6.54
C VAL A 390 25.44 22.65 -5.07
N GLY A 391 26.32 23.61 -4.80
CA GLY A 391 26.70 24.03 -3.45
C GLY A 391 28.14 23.68 -3.07
N GLU A 392 28.48 23.82 -1.79
CA GLU A 392 29.82 23.49 -1.27
C GLU A 392 29.93 22.00 -0.95
N ALA A 393 30.71 21.27 -1.75
CA ALA A 393 31.05 19.87 -1.53
C ALA A 393 32.42 19.52 -2.12
N ASP A 394 33.12 18.57 -1.48
CA ASP A 394 34.22 17.85 -2.09
C ASP A 394 33.65 16.77 -3.02
N VAL A 395 33.90 16.88 -4.33
CA VAL A 395 33.31 16.00 -5.35
C VAL A 395 34.39 15.16 -6.03
N SER A 396 34.22 13.83 -6.04
CA SER A 396 35.16 12.90 -6.69
C SER A 396 34.48 11.66 -7.27
N GLY A 397 34.95 11.15 -8.41
CA GLY A 397 34.42 9.89 -8.97
C GLY A 397 32.94 9.91 -9.38
N VAL A 398 32.34 11.08 -9.62
CA VAL A 398 30.97 11.20 -10.14
C VAL A 398 30.93 10.81 -11.62
N THR A 399 29.95 9.98 -11.99
CA THR A 399 29.69 9.52 -13.37
C THR A 399 28.28 9.91 -13.80
N THR A 400 27.97 9.77 -15.10
CA THR A 400 26.64 10.03 -15.67
C THR A 400 26.30 8.97 -16.72
N GLY A 401 25.00 8.76 -16.96
CA GLY A 401 24.48 7.92 -18.04
C GLY A 401 24.15 6.48 -17.66
N ASP A 402 24.37 6.06 -16.42
CA ASP A 402 23.91 4.75 -15.95
C ASP A 402 22.42 4.80 -15.56
N SER A 403 21.73 3.67 -15.77
CA SER A 403 20.35 3.47 -15.29
C SER A 403 20.37 3.10 -13.81
N CYS A 404 19.51 3.73 -13.02
CA CYS A 404 19.43 3.48 -11.58
C CYS A 404 18.29 2.50 -11.23
N PRO A 405 18.50 1.54 -10.31
CA PRO A 405 17.45 0.63 -9.86
C PRO A 405 16.27 1.37 -9.22
N ARG A 406 15.04 0.95 -9.51
CA ARG A 406 13.83 1.43 -8.82
C ARG A 406 13.46 0.51 -7.66
N PRO A 407 12.70 0.99 -6.66
CA PRO A 407 12.05 0.13 -5.67
C PRO A 407 11.35 -1.06 -6.33
N SER A 408 11.38 -2.22 -5.68
CA SER A 408 10.68 -3.44 -6.08
C SER A 408 9.99 -4.01 -4.85
N PHE A 409 8.67 -3.83 -4.76
CA PHE A 409 7.91 -4.30 -3.61
C PHE A 409 7.49 -5.74 -3.82
N GLY A 410 8.13 -6.66 -3.09
CA GLY A 410 7.72 -8.05 -3.03
C GLY A 410 6.31 -8.21 -2.47
N GLY A 411 5.33 -8.24 -3.37
CA GLY A 411 3.89 -8.39 -3.09
C GLY A 411 3.11 -7.08 -3.33
N ASP A 412 2.59 -6.79 -4.52
CA ASP A 412 2.62 -7.56 -5.77
C ASP A 412 3.91 -7.29 -6.55
N ASP A 413 4.83 -8.25 -6.49
CA ASP A 413 5.63 -8.53 -7.67
C ASP A 413 4.62 -9.06 -8.70
N GLY A 414 4.17 -8.20 -9.60
CA GLY A 414 3.88 -8.64 -10.95
C GLY A 414 5.18 -9.25 -11.46
N SER A 415 5.33 -10.54 -11.20
CA SER A 415 6.46 -11.36 -11.55
C SER A 415 6.91 -11.02 -12.97
N ASP A 416 8.16 -10.62 -13.13
CA ASP A 416 8.86 -10.90 -14.38
C ASP A 416 9.25 -12.40 -14.38
N ASP A 417 8.23 -13.24 -14.23
CA ASP A 417 8.18 -14.63 -14.66
C ASP A 417 7.40 -14.68 -15.98
N GLY A 418 7.68 -13.77 -16.93
CA GLY A 418 7.17 -13.88 -18.29
C GLY A 418 5.69 -14.26 -18.40
N GLU A 419 4.82 -13.59 -17.65
CA GLU A 419 3.46 -13.34 -18.12
C GLU A 419 3.38 -11.85 -18.39
N ALA A 420 3.30 -11.52 -19.68
CA ALA A 420 3.36 -10.15 -20.09
C ALA A 420 2.12 -9.40 -19.56
N SER A 421 2.36 -8.28 -18.90
CA SER A 421 1.33 -7.37 -18.37
C SER A 421 1.16 -6.19 -19.32
N LEU A 422 -0.08 -5.73 -19.47
CA LEU A 422 -0.42 -4.61 -20.35
C LEU A 422 -0.50 -3.28 -19.60
N ALA A 423 -0.50 -3.28 -18.26
CA ALA A 423 -0.63 -2.09 -17.43
C ALA A 423 0.28 -0.91 -17.84
N ASN A 424 1.47 -1.20 -18.36
CA ASN A 424 2.45 -0.20 -18.81
C ASN A 424 2.57 -0.06 -20.34
N ALA A 425 1.57 -0.52 -21.10
CA ALA A 425 1.62 -0.48 -22.55
C ALA A 425 1.75 0.98 -23.05
N PRO A 426 2.63 1.25 -24.03
CA PRO A 426 2.95 2.61 -24.43
C PRO A 426 1.75 3.31 -25.06
N ILE A 427 1.63 4.61 -24.83
CA ILE A 427 0.57 5.45 -25.40
C ILE A 427 1.12 6.27 -26.57
N PRO A 428 0.53 6.20 -27.78
CA PRO A 428 1.02 6.95 -28.92
C PRO A 428 0.81 8.45 -28.71
N GLY A 429 1.73 9.28 -29.21
CA GLY A 429 1.71 10.74 -28.99
C GLY A 429 0.48 11.48 -29.54
N ASN A 430 -0.37 10.81 -30.33
CA ASN A 430 -1.63 11.34 -30.84
C ASN A 430 -2.87 10.73 -30.16
N ALA A 431 -2.74 10.10 -28.97
CA ALA A 431 -3.84 9.43 -28.28
C ALA A 431 -5.12 10.29 -28.14
N SER A 432 -4.98 11.60 -27.88
CA SER A 432 -6.10 12.55 -27.83
C SER A 432 -6.90 12.71 -29.12
N GLU A 433 -6.37 12.27 -30.26
CA GLU A 433 -7.05 12.30 -31.56
C GLU A 433 -7.73 10.96 -31.88
N LEU A 434 -7.47 9.92 -31.09
CA LEU A 434 -7.95 8.57 -31.31
C LEU A 434 -9.23 8.34 -30.51
N THR A 435 -10.29 7.92 -31.20
CA THR A 435 -11.57 7.58 -30.57
C THR A 435 -11.48 6.31 -29.72
N TYR A 436 -10.61 5.38 -30.11
CA TYR A 436 -10.47 4.09 -29.46
C TYR A 436 -9.12 3.96 -28.78
N PRO A 437 -9.04 3.14 -27.73
CA PRO A 437 -7.80 2.89 -27.01
C PRO A 437 -6.76 2.20 -27.87
N VAL A 438 -5.59 2.81 -27.93
CA VAL A 438 -4.45 2.34 -28.74
C VAL A 438 -3.19 2.28 -27.88
N MET A 439 -2.53 1.12 -27.88
CA MET A 439 -1.16 0.98 -27.40
C MET A 439 -0.20 1.11 -28.58
N GLY A 440 0.88 1.86 -28.41
CA GLY A 440 1.79 2.22 -29.49
C GLY A 440 2.86 3.22 -29.06
N THR A 441 4.03 3.16 -29.69
CA THR A 441 5.12 4.10 -29.46
C THR A 441 5.18 5.24 -30.49
N ASP A 442 4.59 5.03 -31.68
CA ASP A 442 4.53 6.02 -32.77
C ASP A 442 3.17 5.94 -33.45
N SER A 443 2.51 7.09 -33.64
CA SER A 443 1.20 7.19 -34.29
C SER A 443 1.21 6.74 -35.76
N GLU A 444 2.38 6.73 -36.41
CA GLU A 444 2.53 6.33 -37.81
C GLU A 444 2.68 4.81 -37.99
N ASN A 445 2.79 4.05 -36.90
CA ASN A 445 2.89 2.60 -36.97
C ASN A 445 1.62 1.97 -37.53
N PRO A 446 1.75 0.85 -38.27
CA PRO A 446 0.57 0.11 -38.73
C PRO A 446 -0.25 -0.35 -37.52
N THR A 447 -1.56 -0.18 -37.57
CA THR A 447 -2.46 -0.50 -36.45
C THR A 447 -3.15 -1.84 -36.66
N LEU A 448 -3.02 -2.74 -35.69
CA LEU A 448 -3.77 -3.97 -35.53
C LEU A 448 -5.03 -3.67 -34.73
N THR A 449 -6.22 -3.91 -35.28
CA THR A 449 -7.47 -3.72 -34.53
C THR A 449 -7.92 -5.04 -33.91
N VAL A 450 -8.10 -5.04 -32.59
CA VAL A 450 -8.67 -6.13 -31.81
C VAL A 450 -10.14 -5.85 -31.58
N TYR A 451 -11.00 -6.75 -32.04
CA TYR A 451 -12.42 -6.72 -31.71
C TYR A 451 -12.69 -7.76 -30.63
N GLY A 452 -13.12 -7.29 -29.46
CA GLY A 452 -13.37 -8.12 -28.28
C GLY A 452 -14.61 -7.67 -27.52
N ASN A 453 -14.88 -8.31 -26.39
CA ASN A 453 -15.86 -7.84 -25.41
C ASN A 453 -15.39 -8.27 -24.01
N PHE A 454 -15.86 -7.62 -22.95
CA PHE A 454 -15.31 -7.83 -21.61
C PHE A 454 -15.90 -9.04 -20.88
N VAL A 455 -17.04 -9.59 -21.31
CA VAL A 455 -17.69 -10.74 -20.66
C VAL A 455 -17.37 -12.10 -21.28
N TYR A 456 -16.77 -12.16 -22.47
CA TYR A 456 -16.55 -13.41 -23.18
C TYR A 456 -15.21 -14.05 -22.78
N PRO A 457 -15.20 -15.32 -22.33
CA PRO A 457 -13.98 -15.99 -21.86
C PRO A 457 -12.85 -16.01 -22.87
N ASN A 458 -13.17 -16.18 -24.15
CA ASN A 458 -12.15 -16.19 -25.19
C ASN A 458 -11.47 -14.83 -25.35
N THR A 459 -12.17 -13.71 -25.05
CA THR A 459 -11.54 -12.38 -25.06
C THR A 459 -10.59 -12.24 -23.88
N ARG A 460 -10.95 -12.75 -22.70
CA ARG A 460 -10.06 -12.81 -21.54
C ARG A 460 -8.79 -13.60 -21.83
N GLU A 461 -8.93 -14.80 -22.40
CA GLU A 461 -7.78 -15.62 -22.81
C GLU A 461 -6.85 -14.90 -23.80
N PHE A 462 -7.42 -14.10 -24.72
CA PHE A 462 -6.61 -13.28 -25.61
C PHE A 462 -5.95 -12.12 -24.87
N ALA A 463 -6.71 -11.36 -24.08
CA ALA A 463 -6.25 -10.14 -23.41
C ALA A 463 -5.15 -10.41 -22.37
N LEU A 464 -5.28 -11.48 -21.58
CA LEU A 464 -4.32 -11.86 -20.53
C LEU A 464 -3.24 -12.84 -21.03
N GLY A 465 -3.25 -13.24 -22.30
CA GLY A 465 -2.34 -14.27 -22.81
C GLY A 465 -1.68 -13.90 -24.14
N ASN A 466 -2.46 -13.75 -25.20
CA ASN A 466 -1.92 -13.48 -26.54
C ASN A 466 -1.55 -12.01 -26.78
N LEU A 467 -2.33 -11.08 -26.24
CA LEU A 467 -2.11 -9.64 -26.43
C LEU A 467 -0.79 -9.15 -25.80
N PRO A 468 -0.41 -9.59 -24.60
CA PRO A 468 0.86 -9.18 -24.00
C PRO A 468 2.08 -9.68 -24.78
N GLU A 469 2.02 -10.89 -25.33
CA GLU A 469 3.05 -11.43 -26.22
C GLU A 469 3.15 -10.66 -27.55
N ILE A 470 2.01 -10.18 -28.08
CA ILE A 470 1.98 -9.28 -29.25
C ILE A 470 2.58 -7.92 -28.89
N HIS A 471 2.29 -7.42 -27.69
CA HIS A 471 2.85 -6.18 -27.18
C HIS A 471 4.39 -6.26 -27.16
N ASP A 472 4.94 -7.28 -26.52
CA ASP A 472 6.39 -7.43 -26.39
C ASP A 472 7.08 -7.64 -27.73
N ALA A 473 6.45 -8.39 -28.63
CA ALA A 473 7.03 -8.70 -29.93
C ALA A 473 7.02 -7.52 -30.92
N TYR A 474 6.00 -6.66 -30.87
CA TYR A 474 5.76 -5.67 -31.93
C TYR A 474 5.38 -4.27 -31.46
N VAL A 475 4.76 -4.10 -30.29
CA VAL A 475 4.37 -2.77 -29.79
C VAL A 475 5.55 -2.11 -29.08
N ALA A 476 6.19 -2.84 -28.16
CA ALA A 476 7.36 -2.39 -27.42
C ALA A 476 8.57 -2.13 -28.33
N SER A 477 8.70 -2.91 -29.42
CA SER A 477 9.74 -2.69 -30.45
C SER A 477 9.45 -1.48 -31.35
N GLY A 478 8.22 -0.95 -31.31
CA GLY A 478 7.76 0.14 -32.15
C GLY A 478 7.46 -0.23 -33.59
N ASP A 479 7.13 -1.50 -33.86
CA ASP A 479 6.74 -1.98 -35.18
C ASP A 479 5.22 -1.90 -35.44
N LEU A 480 4.41 -1.84 -34.37
CA LEU A 480 2.96 -2.01 -34.43
C LEU A 480 2.25 -1.15 -33.38
N ASN A 481 1.08 -0.62 -33.73
CA ASN A 481 0.09 -0.15 -32.78
C ASN A 481 -1.03 -1.19 -32.63
N VAL A 482 -1.62 -1.32 -31.45
CA VAL A 482 -2.79 -2.17 -31.23
C VAL A 482 -3.95 -1.34 -30.71
N GLU A 483 -5.05 -1.32 -31.47
CA GLU A 483 -6.30 -0.67 -31.11
C GLU A 483 -7.28 -1.71 -30.55
N PHE A 484 -7.90 -1.44 -29.40
CA PHE A 484 -8.97 -2.29 -28.88
C PHE A 484 -10.34 -1.67 -29.13
N ARG A 485 -11.26 -2.46 -29.70
CA ARG A 485 -12.64 -2.06 -29.96
C ARG A 485 -13.60 -3.06 -29.31
N CYS A 486 -14.37 -2.57 -28.35
CA CYS A 486 -15.33 -3.38 -27.61
C CYS A 486 -16.65 -3.53 -28.39
N ILE A 487 -17.07 -4.77 -28.67
CA ILE A 487 -18.36 -5.11 -29.24
C ILE A 487 -19.38 -5.30 -28.12
N ALA A 488 -20.09 -4.23 -27.79
CA ALA A 488 -21.24 -4.26 -26.90
C ALA A 488 -22.48 -4.81 -27.63
N TYR A 489 -23.06 -5.90 -27.12
CA TYR A 489 -24.27 -6.51 -27.71
C TYR A 489 -25.54 -5.75 -27.30
N ASP A 490 -26.39 -5.40 -28.27
CA ASP A 490 -27.73 -4.86 -28.02
C ASP A 490 -28.77 -5.36 -29.03
N ASP A 491 -29.96 -5.65 -28.49
CA ASP A 491 -31.33 -5.93 -28.96
C ASP A 491 -31.63 -6.69 -30.25
N ASP A 492 -30.67 -7.01 -31.12
CA ASP A 492 -30.93 -7.83 -32.32
C ASP A 492 -30.82 -9.36 -32.07
N HIS A 493 -30.94 -9.78 -30.81
CA HIS A 493 -31.29 -11.13 -30.37
C HIS A 493 -30.52 -12.29 -31.05
N ARG A 494 -29.18 -12.26 -31.00
CA ARG A 494 -28.39 -13.49 -31.12
C ARG A 494 -27.23 -13.53 -30.14
N LEU A 495 -27.59 -13.95 -28.91
CA LEU A 495 -26.80 -14.37 -27.74
C LEU A 495 -27.02 -13.42 -26.54
N ASN A 496 -27.20 -14.04 -25.37
CA ASN A 496 -27.72 -13.43 -24.14
C ASN A 496 -26.95 -12.16 -23.74
N THR A 497 -27.64 -11.01 -23.75
CA THR A 497 -27.12 -9.76 -23.20
C THR A 497 -26.93 -9.89 -21.69
N VAL A 498 -25.71 -9.68 -21.21
CA VAL A 498 -25.45 -9.33 -19.81
C VAL A 498 -25.56 -7.80 -19.75
N PRO A 499 -26.56 -7.20 -19.05
CA PRO A 499 -26.73 -5.75 -19.01
C PRO A 499 -25.47 -4.97 -18.58
N GLY A 500 -24.52 -5.62 -17.91
CA GLY A 500 -23.23 -5.05 -17.55
C GLY A 500 -22.27 -4.82 -18.72
N GLU A 501 -22.41 -5.51 -19.85
CA GLU A 501 -21.44 -5.43 -20.96
C GLU A 501 -21.45 -4.06 -21.66
N VAL A 502 -22.64 -3.52 -21.95
CA VAL A 502 -22.75 -2.18 -22.57
C VAL A 502 -22.16 -1.12 -21.65
N ARG A 503 -22.43 -1.24 -20.34
CA ARG A 503 -21.87 -0.33 -19.33
C ARG A 503 -20.35 -0.42 -19.30
N LEU A 504 -19.79 -1.63 -19.27
CA LEU A 504 -18.35 -1.82 -19.21
C LEU A 504 -17.64 -1.29 -20.46
N ALA A 505 -18.25 -1.49 -21.63
CA ALA A 505 -17.75 -0.93 -22.88
C ALA A 505 -17.78 0.61 -22.88
N GLN A 506 -18.83 1.23 -22.33
CA GLN A 506 -18.91 2.68 -22.16
C GLN A 506 -17.89 3.20 -21.15
N LEU A 507 -17.69 2.50 -20.04
CA LEU A 507 -16.70 2.88 -19.02
C LEU A 507 -15.29 2.86 -19.60
N ALA A 508 -14.92 1.79 -20.32
CA ALA A 508 -13.62 1.71 -21.00
C ALA A 508 -13.42 2.86 -21.99
N LEU A 509 -14.41 3.15 -22.85
CA LEU A 509 -14.34 4.31 -23.75
C LEU A 509 -14.21 5.62 -22.97
N GLY A 510 -14.88 5.76 -21.84
CA GLY A 510 -14.78 6.93 -21.00
C GLY A 510 -13.42 7.13 -20.35
N VAL A 511 -12.77 6.07 -19.87
CA VAL A 511 -11.39 6.15 -19.36
C VAL A 511 -10.46 6.71 -20.45
N TRP A 512 -10.60 6.19 -21.68
CA TRP A 512 -9.81 6.65 -22.82
C TRP A 512 -10.12 8.10 -23.24
N ASP A 513 -11.40 8.42 -23.41
CA ASP A 513 -11.90 9.72 -23.88
C ASP A 513 -11.61 10.85 -22.87
N GLN A 514 -11.64 10.54 -21.57
CA GLN A 514 -11.31 11.50 -20.52
C GLN A 514 -9.79 11.65 -20.29
N ASN A 515 -8.96 11.02 -21.13
CA ASN A 515 -7.50 11.12 -21.15
C ASN A 515 -6.80 10.52 -19.91
N ASP A 516 -7.42 9.53 -19.26
CA ASP A 516 -6.80 8.71 -18.22
C ASP A 516 -6.03 7.55 -18.87
N TRP A 517 -5.13 7.88 -19.80
CA TRP A 517 -4.46 6.89 -20.68
C TRP A 517 -3.43 6.05 -19.94
N ASP A 518 -2.72 6.65 -18.99
CA ASP A 518 -1.73 5.95 -18.17
C ASP A 518 -2.40 4.87 -17.30
N GLU A 519 -3.68 5.06 -17.00
CA GLU A 519 -4.52 4.16 -16.21
C GLU A 519 -5.38 3.21 -17.07
N TYR A 520 -5.53 3.48 -18.38
CA TYR A 520 -6.42 2.72 -19.28
C TYR A 520 -6.05 1.23 -19.34
N TRP A 521 -4.78 0.92 -19.55
CA TRP A 521 -4.37 -0.48 -19.75
C TRP A 521 -4.38 -1.30 -18.46
N SER A 522 -4.12 -0.64 -17.33
CA SER A 522 -4.31 -1.21 -16.00
C SER A 522 -5.79 -1.54 -15.76
N PHE A 523 -6.69 -0.57 -16.02
CA PHE A 523 -8.13 -0.80 -15.95
C PHE A 523 -8.61 -1.90 -16.91
N PHE A 524 -8.08 -1.94 -18.13
CA PHE A 524 -8.39 -2.95 -19.13
C PHE A 524 -8.02 -4.36 -18.67
N GLU A 525 -6.81 -4.53 -18.14
CA GLU A 525 -6.30 -5.79 -17.60
C GLU A 525 -7.14 -6.24 -16.39
N TYR A 526 -7.39 -5.33 -15.46
CA TYR A 526 -8.25 -5.55 -14.29
C TYR A 526 -9.65 -6.05 -14.67
N CYS A 527 -10.27 -5.47 -15.70
CA CYS A 527 -11.59 -5.92 -16.18
C CYS A 527 -11.61 -7.38 -16.62
N PHE A 528 -10.50 -7.89 -17.17
CA PHE A 528 -10.38 -9.27 -17.61
C PHE A 528 -9.94 -10.22 -16.49
N GLU A 529 -9.07 -9.77 -15.59
CA GLU A 529 -8.69 -10.55 -14.40
C GLU A 529 -9.91 -10.92 -13.57
N GLN A 530 -10.79 -9.93 -13.37
CA GLN A 530 -11.98 -10.00 -12.53
C GLN A 530 -13.23 -10.40 -13.33
N GLN A 531 -13.05 -10.94 -14.54
CA GLN A 531 -14.14 -11.37 -15.41
C GLN A 531 -14.95 -12.50 -14.73
N GLY A 532 -16.16 -12.17 -14.28
CA GLY A 532 -17.09 -13.09 -13.63
C GLY A 532 -17.30 -12.84 -12.14
N ASP A 533 -16.42 -12.04 -11.52
CA ASP A 533 -16.50 -11.71 -10.09
C ASP A 533 -17.32 -10.44 -9.82
N PHE A 534 -17.47 -9.58 -10.84
CA PHE A 534 -18.28 -8.37 -10.75
C PHE A 534 -19.63 -8.50 -11.44
N GLU A 535 -20.69 -8.30 -10.66
CA GLU A 535 -22.02 -7.99 -11.17
C GLU A 535 -22.10 -6.48 -11.45
N TRP A 536 -21.65 -6.03 -12.63
CA TRP A 536 -21.66 -4.62 -13.07
C TRP A 536 -23.09 -4.08 -13.30
N HIS A 537 -23.92 -4.07 -12.27
CA HIS A 537 -25.35 -3.80 -12.36
C HIS A 537 -25.69 -2.31 -12.36
N THR A 538 -24.81 -1.48 -11.78
CA THR A 538 -25.01 -0.04 -11.67
C THR A 538 -23.75 0.76 -12.01
N TYR A 539 -23.93 2.04 -12.38
CA TYR A 539 -22.82 2.98 -12.56
C TYR A 539 -22.20 3.42 -11.23
N GLU A 540 -22.88 3.18 -10.11
CA GLU A 540 -22.40 3.50 -8.75
C GLU A 540 -21.31 2.48 -8.31
N GLU A 541 -21.49 1.20 -8.64
CA GLU A 541 -20.45 0.17 -8.45
C GLU A 541 -19.23 0.41 -9.34
N ALA A 542 -19.43 0.99 -10.52
CA ALA A 542 -18.36 1.32 -11.44
C ALA A 542 -17.44 2.43 -10.92
N VAL A 543 -17.96 3.40 -10.14
CA VAL A 543 -17.16 4.45 -9.50
C VAL A 543 -16.09 3.82 -8.62
N ASN A 544 -16.51 2.90 -7.73
CA ASN A 544 -15.61 2.23 -6.80
C ASN A 544 -14.51 1.41 -7.49
N VAL A 545 -14.76 0.91 -8.70
CA VAL A 545 -13.77 0.15 -9.47
C VAL A 545 -12.80 1.07 -10.20
N LEU A 546 -13.30 2.16 -10.78
CA LEU A 546 -12.45 3.17 -11.40
C LEU A 546 -11.54 3.85 -10.36
N GLU A 547 -12.06 4.13 -9.16
CA GLU A 547 -11.26 4.63 -8.03
C GLU A 547 -10.16 3.65 -7.63
N ARG A 548 -10.48 2.36 -7.50
CA ARG A 548 -9.49 1.31 -7.20
C ARG A 548 -8.39 1.14 -8.25
N ASN A 549 -8.61 1.64 -9.47
CA ASN A 549 -7.66 1.60 -10.58
C ASN A 549 -7.07 2.99 -10.88
N ASP A 550 -7.13 3.93 -9.92
CA ASP A 550 -6.53 5.26 -10.02
C ASP A 550 -7.08 6.15 -11.16
N VAL A 551 -8.20 5.79 -11.79
CA VAL A 551 -8.80 6.58 -12.89
C VAL A 551 -9.29 7.92 -12.34
N ARG A 552 -8.71 9.02 -12.84
CA ARG A 552 -8.90 10.38 -12.27
C ARG A 552 -10.34 10.86 -12.38
N ASN A 553 -11.04 10.46 -13.43
CA ASN A 553 -12.43 10.86 -13.68
C ASN A 553 -13.46 9.80 -13.23
N SER A 554 -13.13 9.04 -12.18
CA SER A 554 -13.88 7.89 -11.67
C SER A 554 -15.37 8.14 -11.39
N ALA A 555 -15.77 9.35 -11.02
CA ALA A 555 -17.17 9.73 -10.81
C ALA A 555 -17.83 10.35 -12.06
N TRP A 556 -17.05 10.94 -12.95
CA TRP A 556 -17.53 11.63 -14.15
C TRP A 556 -17.77 10.68 -15.32
N ILE A 557 -16.88 9.71 -15.49
CA ILE A 557 -16.99 8.67 -16.52
C ILE A 557 -18.30 7.87 -16.38
N PRO A 558 -18.67 7.35 -15.19
CA PRO A 558 -19.94 6.64 -15.03
C PRO A 558 -21.17 7.55 -15.22
N ALA A 559 -21.07 8.84 -14.90
CA ALA A 559 -22.15 9.80 -15.13
C ALA A 559 -22.39 10.06 -16.63
N LEU A 560 -21.32 10.20 -17.42
CA LEU A 560 -21.38 10.33 -18.88
C LEU A 560 -21.88 9.03 -19.54
N ALA A 561 -21.38 7.88 -19.09
CA ALA A 561 -21.88 6.58 -19.55
C ALA A 561 -23.39 6.44 -19.28
N GLY A 562 -23.85 6.86 -18.09
CA GLY A 562 -25.26 6.81 -17.70
C GLY A 562 -26.21 7.69 -18.52
N VAL A 563 -25.70 8.69 -19.23
CA VAL A 563 -26.48 9.50 -20.19
C VAL A 563 -26.27 9.07 -21.64
N GLY A 564 -25.50 8.01 -21.88
CA GLY A 564 -25.28 7.44 -23.21
C GLY A 564 -24.24 8.17 -24.06
N GLU A 565 -23.28 8.87 -23.44
CA GLU A 565 -22.28 9.68 -24.16
C GLU A 565 -21.57 8.90 -25.27
N TRP A 566 -21.23 7.62 -25.03
CA TRP A 566 -20.46 6.78 -25.94
C TRP A 566 -21.29 5.74 -26.73
N GLU A 567 -22.61 5.93 -26.85
CA GLU A 567 -23.47 4.98 -27.59
C GLU A 567 -23.16 4.95 -29.10
N ASP A 568 -22.79 6.10 -29.68
CA ASP A 568 -22.48 6.21 -31.10
C ASP A 568 -21.15 5.50 -31.45
N GLU A 569 -20.13 5.60 -30.61
CA GLU A 569 -18.84 4.92 -30.76
C GLU A 569 -18.97 3.39 -30.67
N LEU A 570 -19.82 2.89 -29.76
CA LEU A 570 -20.14 1.47 -29.67
C LEU A 570 -20.93 0.99 -30.90
N ARG A 571 -21.83 1.83 -31.42
CA ARG A 571 -22.54 1.55 -32.67
C ARG A 571 -21.59 1.53 -33.87
N ASP A 572 -20.65 2.45 -33.94
CA ASP A 572 -19.64 2.53 -35.00
C ASP A 572 -18.69 1.33 -34.96
N THR A 573 -18.35 0.84 -33.76
CA THR A 573 -17.62 -0.42 -33.58
C THR A 573 -18.37 -1.61 -34.15
N ARG A 574 -19.68 -1.70 -33.94
CA ARG A 574 -20.51 -2.76 -34.53
C ARG A 574 -20.56 -2.67 -36.06
N ILE A 575 -20.68 -1.47 -36.62
CA ILE A 575 -20.69 -1.26 -38.07
C ILE A 575 -19.34 -1.69 -38.66
N ALA A 576 -18.22 -1.25 -38.08
CA ALA A 576 -16.89 -1.62 -38.53
C ALA A 576 -16.64 -3.14 -38.43
N ALA A 577 -17.08 -3.78 -37.35
CA ALA A 577 -17.00 -5.23 -37.22
C ALA A 577 -17.80 -5.97 -38.31
N THR A 578 -18.99 -5.46 -38.65
CA THR A 578 -19.83 -6.03 -39.71
C THR A 578 -19.20 -5.84 -41.09
N ASP A 579 -18.66 -4.66 -41.37
CA ASP A 579 -18.02 -4.32 -42.65
C ASP A 579 -16.73 -5.10 -42.87
N ALA A 580 -15.97 -5.36 -41.79
CA ALA A 580 -14.79 -6.23 -41.81
C ALA A 580 -15.16 -7.72 -41.97
N GLY A 581 -16.43 -8.09 -41.74
CA GLY A 581 -16.92 -9.46 -41.90
C GLY A 581 -16.66 -10.35 -40.69
N LEU A 582 -16.65 -9.79 -39.48
CA LEU A 582 -16.49 -10.57 -38.24
C LEU A 582 -17.70 -11.48 -38.02
N GLU A 583 -17.41 -12.71 -37.59
CA GLU A 583 -18.44 -13.73 -37.30
C GLU A 583 -18.55 -14.00 -35.80
N TYR A 584 -17.51 -13.69 -35.03
CA TYR A 584 -17.43 -13.92 -33.59
C TYR A 584 -16.39 -12.98 -32.95
N VAL A 585 -16.26 -13.04 -31.63
CA VAL A 585 -15.19 -12.35 -30.88
C VAL A 585 -14.47 -13.34 -29.95
N PRO A 586 -13.19 -13.11 -29.61
CA PRO A 586 -12.35 -12.06 -30.17
C PRO A 586 -11.80 -12.42 -31.56
N GLN A 587 -11.68 -11.40 -32.42
CA GLN A 587 -10.99 -11.48 -33.71
C GLN A 587 -10.06 -10.28 -33.86
N ILE A 588 -8.95 -10.46 -34.57
CA ILE A 588 -8.03 -9.37 -34.92
C ILE A 588 -8.12 -9.08 -36.42
N GLU A 589 -8.01 -7.81 -36.78
CA GLU A 589 -8.01 -7.31 -38.15
C GLU A 589 -6.71 -6.55 -38.40
N PHE A 590 -6.00 -6.91 -39.49
CA PHE A 590 -4.77 -6.22 -39.88
C PHE A 590 -4.65 -6.15 -41.39
N ARG A 591 -4.54 -4.93 -41.92
CA ARG A 591 -4.42 -4.64 -43.36
C ARG A 591 -5.54 -5.29 -44.19
N GLY A 592 -6.77 -5.34 -43.66
CA GLY A 592 -7.95 -5.91 -44.31
C GLY A 592 -8.10 -7.43 -44.21
N ASP A 593 -7.19 -8.11 -43.52
CA ASP A 593 -7.28 -9.54 -43.25
C ASP A 593 -7.73 -9.81 -41.81
N LEU A 594 -8.60 -10.81 -41.62
CA LEU A 594 -9.03 -11.28 -40.30
C LEU A 594 -8.26 -12.52 -39.83
N ALA A 595 -8.02 -12.59 -38.52
CA ALA A 595 -7.57 -13.79 -37.84
C ALA A 595 -8.34 -14.03 -36.53
N SER A 596 -8.41 -15.29 -36.11
CA SER A 596 -8.97 -15.64 -34.80
C SER A 596 -7.98 -15.24 -33.71
N ALA A 597 -8.43 -14.45 -32.72
CA ALA A 597 -7.56 -14.09 -31.60
C ALA A 597 -7.30 -15.28 -30.64
N THR A 598 -8.04 -16.38 -30.80
CA THR A 598 -7.87 -17.64 -30.04
C THR A 598 -6.84 -18.59 -30.66
N TRP A 599 -6.11 -18.17 -31.69
CA TRP A 599 -4.99 -18.97 -32.19
C TRP A 599 -3.87 -19.01 -31.16
N ASP A 600 -3.07 -20.08 -31.24
CA ASP A 600 -1.80 -20.19 -30.52
C ASP A 600 -0.93 -18.94 -30.75
N THR A 601 -0.26 -18.47 -29.70
CA THR A 601 0.51 -17.22 -29.67
C THR A 601 1.51 -17.14 -30.82
N GLN A 602 2.32 -18.18 -31.06
CA GLN A 602 3.31 -18.16 -32.13
C GLN A 602 2.66 -18.03 -33.51
N LYS A 603 1.49 -18.63 -33.70
CA LYS A 603 0.73 -18.52 -34.95
C LYS A 603 0.20 -17.10 -35.17
N LEU A 604 -0.19 -16.40 -34.10
CA LEU A 604 -0.59 -14.99 -34.17
C LEU A 604 0.61 -14.11 -34.51
N LEU A 605 1.73 -14.29 -33.81
CA LEU A 605 2.97 -13.55 -34.10
C LEU A 605 3.41 -13.75 -35.55
N ASP A 606 3.45 -15.00 -36.04
CA ASP A 606 3.79 -15.31 -37.44
C ASP A 606 2.79 -14.71 -38.44
N TRP A 607 1.52 -14.54 -38.06
CA TRP A 607 0.50 -13.96 -38.92
C TRP A 607 0.63 -12.42 -39.00
N ILE A 608 0.95 -11.76 -37.88
CA ILE A 608 1.23 -10.33 -37.78
C ILE A 608 2.55 -10.01 -38.48
N GLY A 609 3.63 -10.71 -38.15
CA GLY A 609 4.96 -10.47 -38.71
C GLY A 609 5.07 -10.68 -40.23
N ARG A 610 4.20 -11.48 -40.84
CA ARG A 610 4.12 -11.60 -42.31
C ARG A 610 3.43 -10.40 -42.98
N ARG A 611 2.76 -9.56 -42.19
CA ARG A 611 1.95 -8.43 -42.63
C ARG A 611 2.50 -7.10 -42.19
N LEU A 612 3.46 -7.05 -41.26
CA LEU A 612 4.33 -5.90 -41.06
C LEU A 612 5.13 -5.68 -42.35
#